data_AF-A0A520G3X8-F1
#
_entry.id   AF-A0A520G3X8-F1
#
_cell.length_a   1.000
_cell.length_b   1.000
_cell.length_c   1.000
_cell.angle_alpha   90.00
_cell.angle_beta   90.00
_cell.angle_gamma   90.00
#
_symmetry.space_group_name_H-M   'P 1'
#
loop_
_entity.id
_entity.type
_entity.pdbx_description
1 polymer ?
#
loop_
_entity_poly.entity_id
_entity_poly.type
_entity_poly.pdbx_seq_one_letter_code
_entity_poly.pdbx_strand_id
1 'polypeptide(L)'
;MLTTERKPSSAVLAAANAQAMAHYRDMRVALMPAPGVDTATCEIVLAMQLALRGHEVPFKVHAMRAMAQGVSPSQLEGLLMAGLGVTFVAFEAARALEWLREAQAEAHQSASLPNSNDPGPGPQ
;
A
#
# COMPACT_ATOMS: atom_id res chain seq x y z
N MET A 1 -1.38 20.46 11.74
CA MET A 1 -2.78 20.00 11.86
C MET A 1 -2.78 18.80 12.78
N LEU A 2 -3.43 18.88 13.95
CA LEU A 2 -3.45 17.79 14.93
C LEU A 2 -4.34 16.64 14.42
N THR A 3 -3.84 15.41 14.50
CA THR A 3 -4.49 14.17 14.04
C THR A 3 -5.85 13.89 14.69
N THR A 4 -6.22 14.63 15.74
CA THR A 4 -7.46 14.49 16.52
C THR A 4 -8.69 15.14 15.90
N GLU A 5 -8.56 15.99 14.87
CA GLU A 5 -9.71 16.73 14.30
C GLU A 5 -10.31 16.10 13.03
N ARG A 6 -9.67 15.07 12.46
CA ARG A 6 -10.16 14.44 11.23
C ARG A 6 -11.29 13.47 11.56
N LYS A 7 -12.50 13.74 11.06
CA LYS A 7 -13.62 12.78 11.12
C LYS A 7 -13.15 11.44 10.52
N PRO A 8 -13.37 10.30 11.21
CA PRO A 8 -13.04 8.99 10.66
C PRO A 8 -13.72 8.78 9.30
N SER A 9 -13.05 8.14 8.36
CA SER A 9 -13.59 7.91 7.00
C SER A 9 -14.94 7.19 7.03
N SER A 10 -15.16 6.30 8.00
CA SER A 10 -16.45 5.62 8.21
C SER A 10 -17.58 6.58 8.60
N ALA A 11 -17.28 7.64 9.37
CA ALA A 11 -18.27 8.66 9.73
C ALA A 11 -18.63 9.54 8.54
N VAL A 12 -17.64 9.86 7.69
CA VAL A 12 -17.86 10.58 6.42
C VAL A 12 -18.74 9.75 5.48
N LEU A 13 -18.42 8.46 5.31
CA LEU A 13 -19.21 7.56 4.47
C LEU A 13 -20.62 7.32 5.02
N ALA A 14 -20.80 7.23 6.33
CA ALA A 14 -22.12 7.06 6.94
C ALA A 14 -23.01 8.28 6.74
N ALA A 15 -22.43 9.49 6.80
CA ALA A 15 -23.15 10.72 6.52
C ALA A 15 -23.54 10.83 5.04
N ALA A 16 -22.72 10.31 4.12
CA ALA A 16 -23.02 10.30 2.68
C ALA A 16 -24.04 9.21 2.29
N ASN A 17 -23.93 8.00 2.87
CA ASN A 17 -24.84 6.89 2.62
C ASN A 17 -24.83 5.90 3.79
N ALA A 18 -25.79 6.05 4.70
CA ALA A 18 -25.91 5.23 5.89
C ALA A 18 -26.20 3.75 5.58
N GLN A 19 -26.96 3.47 4.51
CA GLN A 19 -27.32 2.11 4.11
C GLN A 19 -26.10 1.36 3.55
N ALA A 20 -25.28 2.00 2.71
CA ALA A 20 -24.04 1.42 2.23
C ALA A 20 -23.09 1.08 3.39
N MET A 21 -23.01 1.95 4.40
CA MET A 21 -22.21 1.69 5.60
C MET A 21 -22.79 0.55 6.47
N ALA A 22 -24.11 0.34 6.48
CA ALA A 22 -24.71 -0.82 7.14
C ALA A 22 -24.29 -2.11 6.44
N HIS A 23 -24.43 -2.19 5.12
CA HIS A 23 -24.00 -3.36 4.34
C HIS A 23 -22.50 -3.65 4.50
N TYR A 24 -21.66 -2.62 4.56
CA TYR A 24 -20.23 -2.80 4.83
C TYR A 24 -19.97 -3.43 6.21
N ARG A 25 -20.71 -3.01 7.25
CA ARG A 25 -20.60 -3.61 8.59
C ARG A 25 -21.06 -5.06 8.59
N ASP A 26 -22.17 -5.36 7.93
CA ASP A 26 -22.70 -6.72 7.84
C ASP A 26 -21.70 -7.66 7.13
N MET A 27 -21.12 -7.19 6.02
CA MET A 27 -20.07 -7.92 5.31
C MET A 27 -18.85 -8.17 6.21
N ARG A 28 -18.42 -7.18 6.98
CA ARG A 28 -17.30 -7.35 7.91
C ARG A 28 -17.61 -8.39 8.99
N VAL A 29 -18.82 -8.39 9.54
CA VAL A 29 -19.25 -9.40 10.54
C VAL A 29 -19.31 -10.80 9.93
N ALA A 30 -19.81 -10.91 8.70
CA ALA A 30 -19.93 -12.20 8.01
C ALA A 30 -18.57 -12.82 7.64
N LEU A 31 -17.55 -11.99 7.38
CA LEU A 31 -16.25 -12.43 6.91
C LEU A 31 -15.16 -12.46 7.99
N MET A 32 -15.39 -11.84 9.15
CA MET A 32 -14.37 -11.70 10.20
C MET A 32 -14.83 -12.13 11.60
N PRO A 33 -14.03 -12.94 12.31
CA PRO A 33 -12.78 -13.56 11.83
C PRO A 33 -13.04 -14.63 10.78
N ALA A 34 -12.07 -14.85 9.89
CA ALA A 34 -12.17 -15.90 8.88
C ALA A 34 -12.16 -17.28 9.58
N PRO A 35 -12.89 -18.29 9.08
CA PRO A 35 -12.88 -19.62 9.68
C PRO A 35 -11.45 -20.18 9.83
N GLY A 36 -11.11 -20.61 11.05
CA GLY A 36 -9.78 -21.15 11.36
C GLY A 36 -8.67 -20.11 11.56
N VAL A 37 -8.99 -18.81 11.51
CA VAL A 37 -8.03 -17.73 11.77
C VAL A 37 -8.39 -17.06 13.09
N ASP A 38 -7.44 -16.97 14.01
CA ASP A 38 -7.67 -16.27 15.26
C ASP A 38 -7.74 -14.74 15.07
N THR A 39 -8.40 -14.07 16.00
CA THR A 39 -8.61 -12.62 15.95
C THR A 39 -7.29 -11.86 15.93
N ALA A 40 -6.26 -12.33 16.64
CA ALA A 40 -4.95 -11.66 16.68
C ALA A 40 -4.30 -11.64 15.29
N THR A 41 -4.33 -12.76 14.58
CA THR A 41 -3.83 -12.94 13.23
C THR A 41 -4.57 -12.04 12.25
N CYS A 42 -5.90 -11.96 12.35
CA CYS A 42 -6.69 -11.02 11.55
C CYS A 42 -6.25 -9.55 11.78
N GLU A 43 -6.09 -9.14 13.04
CA GLU A 43 -5.71 -7.76 13.38
C GLU A 43 -4.27 -7.43 12.93
N ILE A 44 -3.34 -8.40 13.02
CA ILE A 44 -1.98 -8.29 12.48
C ILE A 44 -2.03 -8.06 10.97
N VAL A 45 -2.74 -8.90 10.22
CA VAL A 45 -2.82 -8.80 8.75
C VAL A 45 -3.40 -7.44 8.32
N LEU A 46 -4.46 -6.97 8.99
CA LEU A 46 -5.04 -5.65 8.72
C LEU A 46 -4.04 -4.53 9.01
N ALA A 47 -3.31 -4.59 10.13
CA ALA A 47 -2.28 -3.62 10.45
C ALA A 47 -1.19 -3.58 9.36
N MET A 48 -0.66 -4.73 8.94
CA MET A 48 0.39 -4.80 7.90
C MET A 48 -0.07 -4.17 6.57
N GLN A 49 -1.29 -4.47 6.13
CA GLN A 49 -1.86 -3.88 4.91
C GLN A 49 -2.00 -2.36 5.01
N LEU A 50 -2.40 -1.86 6.17
CA LEU A 50 -2.56 -0.42 6.39
C LEU A 50 -1.20 0.29 6.50
N ALA A 51 -0.20 -0.34 7.10
CA ALA A 51 1.17 0.15 7.13
C ALA A 51 1.74 0.26 5.70
N LEU A 52 1.54 -0.76 4.87
CA LEU A 52 1.93 -0.76 3.46
C LEU A 52 1.34 0.41 2.66
N ARG A 53 0.10 0.78 2.98
CA ARG A 53 -0.64 1.87 2.31
C ARG A 53 -0.39 3.25 2.94
N GLY A 54 0.43 3.35 3.99
CA GLY A 54 0.66 4.60 4.72
C GLY A 54 -0.55 5.09 5.53
N HIS A 55 -1.51 4.20 5.84
CA HIS A 55 -2.72 4.53 6.59
C HIS A 55 -2.48 4.46 8.11
N GLU A 56 -1.77 5.46 8.63
CA GLU A 56 -1.25 5.48 10.02
C GLU A 56 -2.33 5.29 11.10
N VAL A 57 -3.43 6.04 11.06
CA VAL A 57 -4.45 6.00 12.13
C VAL A 57 -5.16 4.64 12.18
N PRO A 58 -5.69 4.10 11.07
CA PRO A 58 -6.20 2.73 11.05
C PRO A 58 -5.16 1.68 11.46
N PHE A 59 -3.90 1.82 11.02
CA PHE A 59 -2.83 0.91 11.44
C PHE A 59 -2.71 0.84 12.97
N LYS A 60 -2.65 2.01 13.64
CA LYS A 60 -2.56 2.08 15.10
C LYS A 60 -3.74 1.39 15.78
N VAL A 61 -4.95 1.55 15.26
CA VAL A 61 -6.15 0.87 15.80
C VAL A 61 -6.00 -0.65 15.77
N HIS A 62 -5.56 -1.20 14.63
CA HIS A 62 -5.42 -2.65 14.47
C HIS A 62 -4.22 -3.21 15.24
N ALA A 63 -3.10 -2.47 15.32
CA ALA A 63 -1.97 -2.84 16.17
C ALA A 63 -2.35 -2.90 17.66
N MET A 64 -3.11 -1.91 18.17
CA MET A 64 -3.61 -1.92 19.55
C MET A 64 -4.55 -3.09 19.83
N ARG A 65 -5.41 -3.45 18.87
CA ARG A 65 -6.30 -4.61 19.00
C ARG A 65 -5.54 -5.93 19.01
N ALA A 66 -4.52 -6.09 18.15
CA ALA A 66 -3.64 -7.25 18.18
C ALA A 66 -2.94 -7.39 19.54
N MET A 67 -2.41 -6.28 20.10
CA MET A 67 -1.80 -6.29 21.44
C MET A 67 -2.80 -6.64 22.54
N ALA A 68 -4.05 -6.17 22.44
CA ALA A 68 -5.12 -6.56 23.36
C ALA A 68 -5.47 -8.06 23.29
N GLN A 69 -5.09 -8.76 22.22
CA GLN A 69 -5.19 -10.22 22.09
C GLN A 69 -3.91 -10.95 22.52
N GLY A 70 -2.93 -10.26 23.12
CA GLY A 70 -1.72 -10.86 23.66
C GLY A 70 -0.50 -10.86 22.74
N VAL A 71 -0.57 -10.23 21.56
CA VAL A 71 0.60 -10.07 20.68
C VAL A 71 1.56 -9.06 21.30
N SER A 72 2.83 -9.42 21.46
CA SER A 72 3.83 -8.50 22.02
C SER A 72 4.23 -7.41 21.00
N PRO A 73 4.68 -6.23 21.47
CA PRO A 73 5.27 -5.22 20.60
C PRO A 73 6.46 -5.75 19.78
N SER A 74 7.30 -6.61 20.37
CA SER A 74 8.45 -7.21 19.69
C SER A 74 8.05 -8.19 18.58
N GLN A 75 6.94 -8.91 18.72
CA GLN A 75 6.39 -9.74 17.65
C GLN A 75 5.90 -8.88 16.49
N LEU A 76 5.19 -7.77 16.78
CA LEU A 76 4.75 -6.83 15.75
C LEU A 76 5.93 -6.18 15.02
N GLU A 77 6.97 -5.77 15.75
CA GLU A 77 8.20 -5.22 15.18
C GLU A 77 8.89 -6.23 14.26
N GLY A 78 9.08 -7.46 14.71
CA GLY A 78 9.66 -8.53 13.89
C GLY A 78 8.87 -8.79 12.60
N LEU A 79 7.53 -8.78 12.68
CA LEU A 79 6.66 -8.95 11.52
C LEU A 79 6.70 -7.75 10.56
N LEU A 80 6.77 -6.52 11.08
CA LEU A 80 6.95 -5.32 10.26
C LEU A 80 8.30 -5.39 9.52
N MET A 81 9.38 -5.75 10.21
CA MET A 81 10.71 -5.83 9.62
C MET A 81 10.83 -6.94 8.59
N ALA A 82 10.32 -8.15 8.89
CA ALA A 82 10.34 -9.26 7.96
C ALA A 82 9.40 -9.02 6.77
N GLY A 83 8.14 -8.66 7.02
CA GLY A 83 7.10 -8.55 6.00
C GLY A 83 7.20 -7.29 5.13
N LEU A 84 7.40 -6.12 5.73
CA LEU A 84 7.46 -4.85 5.00
C LEU A 84 8.91 -4.48 4.66
N GLY A 85 9.81 -4.54 5.64
CA GLY A 85 11.21 -4.15 5.46
C GLY A 85 11.95 -5.04 4.44
N VAL A 86 12.05 -6.33 4.73
CA VAL A 86 12.81 -7.28 3.90
C VAL A 86 12.01 -7.71 2.68
N THR A 87 10.73 -8.06 2.83
CA THR A 87 9.95 -8.68 1.75
C THR A 87 9.21 -7.69 0.85
N PHE A 88 9.01 -6.43 1.24
CA PHE A 88 8.34 -5.47 0.36
C PHE A 88 9.30 -4.42 -0.20
N VAL A 89 10.01 -3.70 0.67
CA VAL A 89 10.89 -2.60 0.25
C VAL A 89 12.05 -3.08 -0.63
N ALA A 90 12.66 -4.23 -0.33
CA ALA A 90 13.77 -4.76 -1.13
C ALA A 90 13.34 -5.11 -2.57
N PHE A 91 12.15 -5.67 -2.74
CA PHE A 91 11.65 -6.06 -4.06
C PHE A 91 11.15 -4.86 -4.87
N GLU A 92 10.51 -3.87 -4.24
CA GLU A 92 10.16 -2.61 -4.92
C GLU A 92 11.40 -1.84 -5.36
N ALA A 93 12.46 -1.83 -4.54
CA ALA A 93 13.75 -1.27 -4.92
C ALA A 93 14.38 -2.02 -6.11
N ALA A 94 14.35 -3.35 -6.10
CA ALA A 94 14.85 -4.16 -7.22
C ALA A 94 14.09 -3.88 -8.53
N ARG A 95 12.75 -3.74 -8.47
CA ARG A 95 11.92 -3.37 -9.63
C ARG A 95 12.22 -1.96 -10.14
N ALA A 96 12.39 -0.98 -9.24
CA ALA A 96 12.76 0.37 -9.64
C ALA A 96 14.13 0.42 -10.33
N LEU A 97 15.10 -0.40 -9.89
CA LEU A 97 16.39 -0.54 -10.56
C LEU A 97 16.27 -1.16 -11.96
N GLU A 98 15.31 -2.05 -12.17
CA GLU A 98 15.03 -2.62 -13.49
C GLU A 98 14.43 -1.59 -14.45
N TRP A 99 13.41 -0.84 -14.00
CA TRP A 99 12.84 0.26 -14.76
C TRP A 99 13.85 1.34 -15.11
N LEU A 100 14.79 1.64 -14.21
CA LEU A 100 15.87 2.56 -14.49
C LEU A 100 16.78 2.07 -15.63
N ARG A 101 17.08 0.76 -15.69
CA ARG A 101 17.86 0.17 -16.78
C ARG A 101 17.11 0.22 -18.12
N GLU A 102 15.82 -0.07 -18.11
CA GLU A 102 14.95 0.02 -19.30
C GLU A 102 14.93 1.46 -19.83
N ALA A 103 14.68 2.44 -18.96
CA ALA A 103 14.68 3.86 -19.31
C ALA A 103 16.03 4.32 -19.88
N GLN A 104 17.15 3.80 -19.35
CA GLN A 104 18.48 4.06 -19.92
C GLN A 104 18.62 3.47 -21.32
N ALA A 105 18.22 2.21 -21.53
CA ALA A 105 18.32 1.57 -22.85
C ALA A 105 17.49 2.31 -23.91
N GLU A 106 16.27 2.72 -23.57
CA GLU A 106 15.38 3.51 -24.44
C GLU A 106 15.96 4.89 -24.78
N ALA A 107 16.57 5.57 -23.81
CA ALA A 107 17.22 6.85 -24.04
C ALA A 107 18.40 6.73 -25.03
N HIS A 108 19.19 5.67 -24.94
CA HIS A 108 20.30 5.42 -25.86
C HIS A 108 19.83 5.08 -27.28
N GLN A 109 18.74 4.31 -27.42
CA GLN A 109 18.11 4.01 -28.71
C GLN A 109 17.50 5.27 -29.35
N SER A 110 16.87 6.13 -28.55
CA SER A 110 16.29 7.40 -29.02
C SER A 110 17.37 8.38 -29.49
N ALA A 111 18.55 8.37 -28.88
CA ALA A 111 19.69 9.21 -29.27
C ALA A 111 20.41 8.75 -30.55
N SER A 112 20.11 7.55 -31.07
CA SER A 112 20.80 6.94 -32.22
C SER A 112 19.95 6.89 -33.50
N LEU A 113 18.74 7.48 -33.50
CA LEU A 113 17.95 7.71 -34.71
C LEU A 113 18.44 8.98 -35.42
N PRO A 114 18.95 8.91 -36.68
CA PRO A 114 19.28 10.11 -37.44
C PRO A 114 17.99 10.89 -37.77
N ASN A 115 18.06 12.21 -37.59
CA ASN A 115 16.97 13.13 -37.89
C ASN A 115 16.66 13.06 -39.41
N SER A 116 15.58 12.39 -39.79
CA SER A 116 15.20 12.18 -41.21
C SER A 116 14.60 13.42 -41.90
N ASN A 117 14.86 14.61 -41.36
CA ASN A 117 14.45 15.90 -41.91
C ASN A 117 15.66 16.74 -42.36
N ASP A 118 16.65 16.12 -43.01
CA ASP A 118 17.68 16.88 -43.73
C ASP A 118 17.22 17.05 -45.19
N PRO A 119 16.79 18.25 -45.63
CA PRO A 119 16.45 18.47 -47.02
C PRO A 119 17.77 18.50 -47.79
N GLY A 120 18.10 17.38 -48.45
CA GLY A 120 19.29 17.25 -49.27
C GLY A 120 19.46 18.41 -50.26
N PRO A 121 20.71 18.75 -50.66
CA PRO A 121 20.97 19.95 -51.44
C PRO A 121 20.24 19.86 -52.77
N GLY A 122 19.42 20.89 -53.05
CA GLY A 122 18.62 20.96 -54.27
C GLY A 122 19.48 20.86 -55.54
N PRO A 123 18.91 20.34 -56.63
CA PRO A 123 19.66 20.08 -57.85
C PRO A 123 20.13 21.39 -58.49
N GLN A 124 21.41 21.43 -58.90
CA GLN A 124 21.97 22.45 -59.79
C GLN A 124 21.66 22.15 -61.24
#